data_AF-A0A3N2MPG0-F1
#
_entry.id   AF-A0A3N2MPG0-F1
#
_cell.length_a   1.000
_cell.length_b   1.000
_cell.length_c   1.000
_cell.angle_alpha   90.00
_cell.angle_beta   90.00
_cell.angle_gamma   90.00
#
_symmetry.space_group_name_H-M   'P 1'
#
loop_
_entity.id
_entity.type
_entity.pdbx_description
1 polymer ?
#
loop_
_entity_poly.entity_id
_entity_poly.type
_entity_poly.pdbx_seq_one_letter_code
_entity_poly.pdbx_strand_id
1 'polypeptide(L)'
;MKRLSITLITVAIALFSTYAAEKLTGVNGIKFGWKFDRCVEAIGDVPRKHTNSDNENEKKFYYSPAQWAGIEWNGGVLDFFNDKLYQVGFLKSTTNDDRTTFNTARTHLTDLYGDPIKIQSMDSNLMWRSKNGNIVMLEYVKDSNKEGATQFTTCVYFIDNKEVVKKAKKVDGELRELLKGR
;
A
#
# COMPACT_ATOMS: atom_id res chain seq x y z
N MET A 1 -6.95 -20.18 9.48
CA MET A 1 -6.78 -18.77 9.09
C MET A 1 -5.79 -18.11 10.04
N LYS A 2 -4.50 -18.06 9.70
CA LYS A 2 -3.56 -17.21 10.43
C LYS A 2 -3.83 -15.78 9.96
N ARG A 3 -4.35 -14.96 10.88
CA ARG A 3 -4.56 -13.53 10.68
C ARG A 3 -3.20 -12.93 10.31
N LEU A 4 -3.08 -12.39 9.10
CA LEU A 4 -2.00 -11.46 8.78
C LEU A 4 -2.28 -10.21 9.63
N SER A 5 -1.76 -10.23 10.86
CA SER A 5 -1.76 -9.10 11.76
C SER A 5 -0.85 -8.04 11.14
N ILE A 6 -1.45 -7.12 10.38
CA ILE A 6 -0.80 -5.91 9.90
C ILE A 6 -0.31 -5.19 11.15
N THR A 7 0.99 -5.29 11.41
CA THR A 7 1.61 -4.64 12.57
C THR A 7 1.57 -3.14 12.32
N LEU A 8 0.87 -2.42 13.18
CA LEU A 8 0.77 -0.97 13.17
C LEU A 8 2.17 -0.38 13.44
N ILE A 9 2.94 -0.08 12.40
CA ILE A 9 4.27 0.51 12.56
C ILE A 9 4.09 1.99 12.92
N THR A 10 4.25 2.32 14.20
CA THR A 10 4.37 3.72 14.65
C THR A 10 5.75 4.24 14.24
N VAL A 11 5.88 4.78 13.03
CA VAL A 11 7.16 5.37 12.57
C VAL A 11 7.23 6.84 12.97
N ALA A 12 8.13 7.17 13.90
CA ALA A 12 8.63 8.53 14.09
C ALA A 12 9.75 8.80 13.06
N ILE A 13 9.43 9.41 11.91
CA ILE A 13 10.44 9.81 10.90
C ILE A 13 10.94 11.22 11.20
N ALA A 14 12.17 11.31 11.73
CA ALA A 14 12.99 12.51 11.66
C ALA A 14 13.59 12.65 10.24
N LEU A 15 13.68 13.90 9.77
CA LEU A 15 13.87 14.33 8.38
C LEU A 15 15.32 14.16 7.89
N PHE A 16 15.49 13.48 6.76
CA PHE A 16 16.55 13.77 5.80
C PHE A 16 15.92 13.92 4.43
N SER A 17 16.00 15.12 3.87
CA SER A 17 15.43 15.49 2.58
C SER A 17 16.39 15.14 1.45
N THR A 18 16.28 13.93 0.92
CA THR A 18 16.55 13.72 -0.50
C THR A 18 15.31 14.25 -1.25
N TYR A 19 15.52 15.25 -2.11
CA TYR A 19 14.42 15.91 -2.80
C TYR A 19 13.76 14.93 -3.77
N ALA A 20 12.64 14.32 -3.37
CA ALA A 20 11.80 13.58 -4.32
C ALA A 20 11.48 14.48 -5.53
N ALA A 21 11.58 13.97 -6.75
CA ALA A 21 11.30 14.80 -7.92
C ALA A 21 9.79 15.10 -8.02
N GLU A 22 8.95 14.12 -7.68
CA GLU A 22 7.51 14.19 -7.86
C GLU A 22 6.65 14.25 -6.58
N LYS A 23 5.43 14.75 -6.73
CA LYS A 23 4.36 14.65 -5.73
C LYS A 23 3.60 13.35 -5.97
N LEU A 24 3.33 12.60 -4.91
CA LEU A 24 2.48 11.42 -4.98
C LEU A 24 1.05 11.82 -4.57
N THR A 25 0.14 11.89 -5.54
CA THR A 25 -1.28 12.22 -5.29
C THR A 25 -2.23 11.06 -5.55
N GLY A 26 -1.69 9.90 -5.89
CA GLY A 26 -2.40 8.72 -6.35
C GLY A 26 -1.59 7.97 -7.41
N VAL A 27 -2.18 6.97 -8.03
CA VAL A 27 -1.51 6.09 -9.00
C VAL A 27 -2.51 5.60 -10.05
N ASN A 28 -2.05 5.39 -11.28
CA ASN A 28 -2.87 4.91 -12.41
C ASN A 28 -4.16 5.70 -12.66
N GLY A 29 -4.08 7.03 -12.59
CA GLY A 29 -5.25 7.90 -12.81
C GLY A 29 -6.23 7.95 -11.63
N ILE A 30 -6.05 7.13 -10.60
CA ILE A 30 -6.80 7.18 -9.34
C ILE A 30 -6.09 8.12 -8.39
N LYS A 31 -6.85 8.98 -7.70
CA LYS A 31 -6.30 9.96 -6.74
C LYS A 31 -6.69 9.65 -5.31
N PHE A 32 -5.77 9.93 -4.39
CA PHE A 32 -6.08 9.90 -2.97
C PHE A 32 -7.20 10.86 -2.61
N GLY A 33 -8.01 10.46 -1.63
CA GLY A 33 -9.20 11.17 -1.20
C GLY A 33 -10.43 11.02 -2.10
N TRP A 34 -10.32 10.34 -3.25
CA TRP A 34 -11.49 9.99 -4.05
C TRP A 34 -12.38 8.98 -3.33
N LYS A 35 -13.69 9.08 -3.61
CA LYS A 35 -14.70 8.16 -3.10
C LYS A 35 -14.63 6.79 -3.74
N PHE A 36 -15.20 5.79 -3.07
CA PHE A 36 -15.21 4.40 -3.53
C PHE A 36 -15.73 4.28 -4.96
N ASP A 37 -16.94 4.76 -5.25
CA ASP A 37 -17.59 4.59 -6.56
C ASP A 37 -16.74 5.16 -7.70
N ARG A 38 -16.17 6.35 -7.49
CA ARG A 38 -15.30 7.01 -8.47
C ARG A 38 -14.02 6.21 -8.73
N CYS A 39 -13.46 5.57 -7.71
CA CYS A 39 -12.26 4.75 -7.88
C CYS A 39 -12.59 3.45 -8.62
N VAL A 40 -13.73 2.82 -8.31
CA VAL A 40 -14.20 1.60 -9.00
C VAL A 40 -14.50 1.90 -10.47
N GLU A 41 -15.16 3.02 -10.76
CA GLU A 41 -15.40 3.49 -12.13
C GLU A 41 -14.08 3.71 -12.88
N ALA A 42 -13.08 4.32 -12.24
CA ALA A 42 -11.77 4.55 -12.84
C ALA A 42 -10.96 3.26 -13.09
N ILE A 43 -11.16 2.20 -12.29
CA ILE A 43 -10.61 0.87 -12.59
C ILE A 43 -11.29 0.27 -13.83
N GLY A 44 -12.58 0.56 -14.02
CA GLY A 44 -13.36 0.05 -15.13
C GLY A 44 -13.73 -1.41 -14.96
N ASP A 45 -14.02 -2.06 -16.08
CA ASP A 45 -14.41 -3.47 -16.06
C ASP A 45 -13.18 -4.39 -16.08
N VAL A 46 -13.13 -5.25 -15.06
CA VAL A 46 -12.03 -6.19 -14.82
C VAL A 46 -12.65 -7.53 -14.45
N PRO A 47 -12.08 -8.65 -14.94
CA PRO A 47 -12.73 -9.97 -14.87
C PRO A 47 -12.88 -10.50 -13.45
N ARG A 48 -11.99 -10.12 -12.54
CA ARG A 48 -12.03 -10.56 -11.14
C ARG A 48 -11.97 -9.34 -10.23
N LYS A 49 -13.06 -9.08 -9.53
CA LYS A 49 -13.18 -8.00 -8.55
C LYS A 49 -13.99 -8.44 -7.34
N HIS A 50 -13.64 -7.94 -6.17
CA HIS A 50 -14.35 -8.20 -4.93
C HIS A 50 -14.16 -7.05 -3.95
N THR A 51 -15.21 -6.74 -3.19
CA THR A 51 -15.18 -5.71 -2.15
C THR A 51 -15.34 -6.36 -0.79
N ASN A 52 -14.43 -6.04 0.14
CA ASN A 52 -14.58 -6.38 1.54
C ASN A 52 -14.85 -5.13 2.38
N SER A 53 -15.67 -5.25 3.41
CA SER A 53 -15.86 -4.22 4.44
C SER A 53 -15.31 -4.77 5.74
N ASP A 54 -14.14 -4.29 6.16
CA ASP A 54 -13.47 -4.75 7.38
C ASP A 54 -14.20 -4.22 8.63
N ASN A 55 -14.77 -3.01 8.54
CA ASN A 55 -15.69 -2.41 9.53
C ASN A 55 -16.53 -1.29 8.87
N GLU A 56 -17.33 -0.55 9.65
CA GLU A 56 -18.18 0.54 9.15
C GLU A 56 -17.42 1.64 8.38
N ASN A 57 -16.16 1.88 8.74
CA ASN A 57 -15.33 2.95 8.20
C ASN A 57 -14.28 2.44 7.21
N GLU A 58 -14.03 1.14 7.14
CA GLU A 58 -12.97 0.53 6.34
C GLU A 58 -13.52 -0.39 5.27
N LYS A 59 -13.15 -0.07 4.03
CA LYS A 59 -13.53 -0.84 2.83
C LYS A 59 -12.30 -1.10 1.99
N LYS A 60 -12.24 -2.27 1.38
CA LYS A 60 -11.18 -2.69 0.45
C LYS A 60 -11.79 -3.15 -0.85
N PHE A 61 -11.26 -2.68 -1.97
CA PHE A 61 -11.61 -3.16 -3.30
C PHE A 61 -10.43 -3.89 -3.91
N TYR A 62 -10.58 -5.19 -4.14
CA TYR A 62 -9.60 -6.03 -4.79
C TYR A 62 -9.97 -6.24 -6.25
N TYR A 63 -8.98 -6.20 -7.13
CA TYR A 63 -9.19 -6.42 -8.55
C TYR A 63 -8.00 -7.10 -9.22
N SER A 64 -8.25 -7.82 -10.31
CA SER A 64 -7.20 -8.37 -11.16
C SER A 64 -7.68 -8.62 -12.60
N PRO A 65 -6.77 -8.56 -13.60
CA PRO A 65 -5.36 -8.18 -13.46
C PRO A 65 -5.21 -6.69 -13.11
N ALA A 66 -4.04 -6.32 -12.59
CA ALA A 66 -3.70 -4.93 -12.33
C ALA A 66 -2.42 -4.58 -13.08
N GLN A 67 -2.33 -3.37 -13.62
CA GLN A 67 -1.18 -2.91 -14.42
C GLN A 67 -0.57 -1.70 -13.72
N TRP A 68 0.75 -1.70 -13.49
CA TRP A 68 1.46 -0.51 -13.01
C TRP A 68 2.93 -0.61 -13.39
N ALA A 69 3.54 0.51 -13.78
CA ALA A 69 4.94 0.59 -14.23
C ALA A 69 5.30 -0.40 -15.37
N GLY A 70 4.35 -0.68 -16.28
CA GLY A 70 4.53 -1.66 -17.35
C GLY A 70 4.55 -3.12 -16.89
N ILE A 71 4.19 -3.39 -15.63
CA ILE A 71 4.13 -4.73 -15.04
C ILE A 71 2.67 -5.15 -14.90
N GLU A 72 2.37 -6.37 -15.34
CA GLU A 72 1.12 -7.07 -14.98
C GLU A 72 1.27 -7.72 -13.60
N TRP A 73 0.50 -7.24 -12.64
CA TRP A 73 0.45 -7.71 -11.25
C TRP A 73 -0.63 -8.80 -11.09
N ASN A 74 -0.44 -9.72 -10.15
CA ASN A 74 -1.45 -10.74 -9.84
C ASN A 74 -2.76 -10.11 -9.34
N GLY A 75 -2.68 -8.96 -8.67
CA GLY A 75 -3.85 -8.14 -8.30
C GLY A 75 -3.47 -6.77 -7.76
N GLY A 76 -4.48 -5.91 -7.69
CA GLY A 76 -4.44 -4.61 -7.04
C GLY A 76 -5.46 -4.54 -5.91
N VAL A 77 -5.20 -3.64 -4.95
CA VAL A 77 -6.10 -3.34 -3.84
C VAL A 77 -6.22 -1.83 -3.66
N LEU A 78 -7.43 -1.36 -3.41
CA LEU A 78 -7.72 0.01 -3.01
C LEU A 78 -8.27 -0.02 -1.59
N ASP A 79 -7.61 0.67 -0.66
CA ASP A 79 -8.05 0.76 0.73
C ASP A 79 -8.66 2.14 1.02
N PHE A 80 -9.84 2.11 1.64
CA PHE A 80 -10.65 3.27 1.94
C PHE A 80 -10.88 3.40 3.44
N PHE A 81 -10.84 4.64 3.92
CA PHE A 81 -11.23 5.02 5.27
C PHE A 81 -12.26 6.15 5.17
N ASN A 82 -13.43 5.99 5.79
CA ASN A 82 -14.56 6.92 5.70
C ASN A 82 -14.89 7.29 4.23
N ASP A 83 -14.99 6.28 3.36
CA ASP A 83 -15.23 6.45 1.92
C ASP A 83 -14.19 7.34 1.19
N LYS A 84 -12.95 7.36 1.68
CA LYS A 84 -11.84 8.07 1.02
C LYS A 84 -10.67 7.14 0.80
N LEU A 85 -10.21 7.07 -0.44
CA LEU A 85 -9.03 6.32 -0.80
C LEU A 85 -7.80 6.88 -0.08
N TYR A 86 -7.12 6.04 0.70
CA TYR A 86 -5.87 6.43 1.34
C TYR A 86 -4.70 5.54 0.96
N GLN A 87 -4.95 4.36 0.36
CA GLN A 87 -3.88 3.48 -0.08
C GLN A 87 -4.26 2.72 -1.36
N VAL A 88 -3.28 2.55 -2.24
CA VAL A 88 -3.34 1.68 -3.41
C VAL A 88 -2.20 0.69 -3.34
N GLY A 89 -2.49 -0.59 -3.45
CA GLY A 89 -1.50 -1.67 -3.42
C GLY A 89 -1.50 -2.50 -4.69
N PHE A 90 -0.34 -3.05 -5.04
CA PHE A 90 -0.19 -4.08 -6.07
C PHE A 90 0.64 -5.23 -5.53
N LEU A 91 0.27 -6.46 -5.91
CA LEU A 91 0.97 -7.67 -5.49
C LEU A 91 1.27 -8.59 -6.66
N LYS A 92 2.48 -9.16 -6.66
CA LYS A 92 2.87 -10.20 -7.60
C LYS A 92 3.64 -11.28 -6.87
N SER A 93 3.26 -12.53 -7.09
CA SER A 93 3.83 -13.67 -6.39
C SER A 93 4.35 -14.71 -7.38
N THR A 94 5.45 -15.36 -7.02
CA THR A 94 6.11 -16.40 -7.82
C THR A 94 6.52 -17.56 -6.91
N THR A 95 6.71 -18.75 -7.47
CA THR A 95 7.16 -19.93 -6.71
C THR A 95 8.68 -20.02 -6.58
N ASN A 96 9.41 -19.17 -7.31
CA ASN A 96 10.87 -19.12 -7.33
C ASN A 96 11.35 -17.84 -6.65
N ASP A 97 12.58 -17.81 -6.14
CA ASP A 97 13.21 -16.58 -5.66
C ASP A 97 13.61 -15.71 -6.87
N ASP A 98 12.61 -15.11 -7.53
CA ASP A 98 12.77 -14.18 -8.64
C ASP A 98 12.48 -12.76 -8.17
N ARG A 99 13.48 -11.89 -8.30
CA ARG A 99 13.43 -10.48 -7.90
C ARG A 99 13.23 -9.53 -9.07
N THR A 100 13.00 -10.03 -10.28
CA THR A 100 12.85 -9.20 -11.48
C THR A 100 11.76 -8.13 -11.29
N THR A 101 10.59 -8.52 -10.81
CA THR A 101 9.48 -7.58 -10.56
C THR A 101 9.83 -6.54 -9.49
N PHE A 102 10.46 -6.96 -8.40
CA PHE A 102 10.91 -6.06 -7.33
C PHE A 102 11.94 -5.05 -7.86
N ASN A 103 12.93 -5.50 -8.63
CA ASN A 103 13.98 -4.64 -9.16
C ASN A 103 13.44 -3.63 -10.19
N THR A 104 12.51 -4.05 -11.05
CA THR A 104 11.82 -3.14 -11.99
C THR A 104 11.02 -2.09 -11.24
N ALA A 105 10.22 -2.50 -10.25
CA ALA A 105 9.45 -1.57 -9.42
C ALA A 105 10.35 -0.60 -8.65
N ARG A 106 11.45 -1.10 -8.05
CA ARG A 106 12.44 -0.29 -7.34
C ARG A 106 13.05 0.77 -8.24
N THR A 107 13.46 0.39 -9.46
CA THR A 107 14.06 1.32 -10.43
C THR A 107 13.07 2.43 -10.76
N HIS A 108 11.84 2.06 -11.13
CA HIS A 108 10.81 3.03 -11.46
C HIS A 108 10.47 3.97 -10.30
N LEU A 109 10.37 3.47 -9.06
CA LEU A 109 10.16 4.31 -7.88
C LEU A 109 11.33 5.25 -7.59
N THR A 110 12.55 4.77 -7.85
CA THR A 110 13.76 5.58 -7.69
C THR A 110 13.79 6.72 -8.70
N ASP A 111 13.38 6.46 -9.94
CA ASP A 111 13.27 7.50 -10.97
C ASP A 111 12.26 8.59 -10.59
N LEU A 112 11.14 8.22 -9.95
CA LEU A 112 10.08 9.17 -9.56
C LEU A 112 10.39 9.94 -8.27
N TYR A 113 10.97 9.26 -7.28
CA TYR A 113 11.03 9.76 -5.90
C TYR A 113 12.45 9.82 -5.32
N GLY A 114 13.49 9.50 -6.10
CA GLY A 114 14.87 9.46 -5.64
C GLY A 114 15.19 8.19 -4.83
N ASP A 115 16.27 8.21 -4.06
CA ASP A 115 16.72 7.01 -3.35
C ASP A 115 15.78 6.59 -2.20
N PRO A 116 15.52 5.28 -2.03
CA PRO A 116 14.72 4.78 -0.91
C PRO A 116 15.47 4.83 0.42
N ILE A 117 14.68 4.90 1.48
CA ILE A 117 15.08 4.55 2.84
C ILE A 117 14.86 3.04 3.03
N LYS A 118 15.85 2.34 3.58
CA LYS A 118 15.71 0.93 3.95
C LYS A 118 14.98 0.80 5.29
N ILE A 119 13.88 0.05 5.32
CA ILE A 119 13.15 -0.25 6.55
C ILE A 119 13.81 -1.45 7.23
N GLN A 120 14.06 -1.33 8.54
CA GLN A 120 14.69 -2.39 9.35
C GLN A 120 16.04 -2.87 8.78
N SER A 121 16.74 -2.02 8.03
CA SER A 121 17.99 -2.34 7.34
C SER A 121 17.90 -3.52 6.35
N MET A 122 16.69 -3.87 5.88
CA MET A 122 16.48 -4.94 4.91
C MET A 122 16.44 -4.39 3.48
N ASP A 123 17.26 -4.94 2.59
CA ASP A 123 17.25 -4.57 1.16
C ASP A 123 15.95 -4.93 0.44
N SER A 124 15.14 -5.81 1.04
CA SER A 124 13.84 -6.20 0.54
C SER A 124 12.70 -5.29 0.99
N ASN A 125 12.91 -4.34 1.92
CA ASN A 125 11.87 -3.47 2.45
C ASN A 125 12.30 -2.01 2.29
N LEU A 126 11.74 -1.35 1.29
CA LEU A 126 12.15 -0.02 0.84
C LEU A 126 11.01 0.97 0.97
N MET A 127 11.33 2.21 1.31
CA MET A 127 10.37 3.29 1.46
C MET A 127 10.83 4.57 0.78
N TRP A 128 9.95 5.18 0.01
CA TRP A 128 10.13 6.50 -0.56
C TRP A 128 9.17 7.48 0.08
N ARG A 129 9.61 8.73 0.23
CA ARG A 129 8.76 9.83 0.67
C ARG A 129 8.69 10.88 -0.44
N SER A 130 7.49 11.13 -0.94
CA SER A 130 7.26 12.14 -1.97
C SER A 130 7.35 13.56 -1.41
N LYS A 131 7.42 14.57 -2.30
CA LYS A 131 7.48 16.00 -1.91
C LYS A 131 6.34 16.48 -1.01
N ASN A 132 5.15 15.91 -1.20
CA ASN A 132 3.96 16.24 -0.40
C ASN A 132 3.84 15.37 0.88
N GLY A 133 4.87 14.58 1.20
CA GLY A 133 4.94 13.79 2.43
C GLY A 133 4.19 12.47 2.40
N ASN A 134 3.62 12.10 1.25
CA ASN A 134 3.02 10.79 1.00
C ASN A 134 4.12 9.74 0.81
N ILE A 135 3.76 8.48 0.98
CA ILE A 135 4.74 7.39 1.12
C ILE A 135 4.49 6.35 0.03
N VAL A 136 5.57 5.76 -0.49
CA VAL A 136 5.51 4.49 -1.21
C VAL A 136 6.36 3.47 -0.48
N MET A 137 5.85 2.26 -0.31
CA MET A 137 6.59 1.12 0.22
C MET A 137 6.71 0.03 -0.84
N LEU A 138 7.87 -0.61 -0.91
CA LEU A 138 8.13 -1.77 -1.76
C LEU A 138 8.73 -2.88 -0.91
N GLU A 139 8.12 -4.05 -0.94
CA GLU A 139 8.49 -5.20 -0.12
C GLU A 139 8.70 -6.44 -0.98
N TYR A 140 9.68 -7.27 -0.61
CA TYR A 140 9.88 -8.61 -1.15
C TYR A 140 9.89 -9.63 -0.01
N VAL A 141 8.86 -10.45 0.06
CA VAL A 141 8.60 -11.33 1.20
C VAL A 141 8.55 -12.78 0.75
N LYS A 142 9.25 -13.66 1.49
CA LYS A 142 9.08 -15.11 1.39
C LYS A 142 7.97 -15.51 2.37
N ASP A 143 6.90 -16.14 1.87
CA ASP A 143 5.75 -16.60 2.64
C ASP A 143 5.30 -17.99 2.15
N SER A 144 4.17 -18.49 2.67
CA SER A 144 3.50 -19.71 2.22
C SER A 144 2.19 -19.38 1.52
N ASN A 145 1.92 -20.04 0.39
CA ASN A 145 0.64 -19.95 -0.30
C ASN A 145 -0.47 -20.66 0.52
N LYS A 146 -1.71 -20.65 0.02
CA LYS A 146 -2.86 -21.28 0.69
C LYS A 146 -2.72 -22.80 0.88
N GLU A 147 -1.89 -23.45 0.08
CA GLU A 147 -1.59 -24.89 0.16
C GLU A 147 -0.37 -25.19 1.04
N GLY A 148 0.27 -24.17 1.62
CA GLY A 148 1.49 -24.30 2.42
C GLY A 148 2.79 -24.36 1.62
N ALA A 149 2.73 -24.24 0.30
CA ALA A 149 3.93 -24.20 -0.54
C ALA A 149 4.66 -22.86 -0.41
N THR A 150 5.99 -22.87 -0.51
CA THR A 150 6.78 -21.63 -0.49
C THR A 150 6.42 -20.73 -1.66
N GLN A 151 6.27 -19.44 -1.39
CA GLN A 151 5.99 -18.41 -2.37
C GLN A 151 6.78 -17.15 -2.04
N PHE A 152 7.19 -16.42 -3.08
CA PHE A 152 7.87 -15.14 -2.97
C PHE A 152 6.99 -14.05 -3.55
N THR A 153 6.68 -13.02 -2.76
CA THR A 153 5.73 -11.97 -3.11
C THR A 153 6.40 -10.61 -3.11
N THR A 154 6.28 -9.89 -4.22
CA THR A 154 6.57 -8.46 -4.31
C THR A 154 5.27 -7.69 -4.03
N CYS A 155 5.32 -6.75 -3.10
CA CYS A 155 4.23 -5.84 -2.79
C CYS A 155 4.68 -4.40 -2.97
N VAL A 156 3.86 -3.56 -3.60
CA VAL A 156 4.07 -2.10 -3.62
C VAL A 156 2.81 -1.40 -3.12
N TYR A 157 2.98 -0.41 -2.24
CA TYR A 157 1.89 0.34 -1.61
C TYR A 157 2.12 1.84 -1.74
N PHE A 158 1.16 2.56 -2.31
CA PHE A 158 1.11 4.02 -2.40
C PHE A 158 0.16 4.55 -1.34
N ILE A 159 0.61 5.48 -0.50
CA ILE A 159 -0.08 5.83 0.75
C ILE A 159 -0.25 7.35 0.89
N ASP A 160 -1.49 7.79 1.11
CA ASP A 160 -1.82 9.11 1.65
C ASP A 160 -1.48 9.15 3.15
N ASN A 161 -0.23 9.53 3.42
CA ASN A 161 0.30 9.56 4.78
C ASN A 161 -0.50 10.52 5.68
N LYS A 162 -1.05 11.60 5.11
CA LYS A 162 -1.88 12.54 5.89
C LYS A 162 -3.15 11.86 6.38
N GLU A 163 -3.80 11.08 5.52
CA GLU A 163 -5.03 10.37 5.90
C GLU A 163 -4.74 9.21 6.87
N VAL A 164 -3.62 8.49 6.69
CA VAL A 164 -3.17 7.49 7.67
C VAL A 164 -2.96 8.10 9.05
N VAL A 165 -2.32 9.27 9.15
CA VAL A 165 -2.14 9.98 10.43
C VAL A 165 -3.47 10.39 11.06
N LYS A 166 -4.46 10.81 10.27
CA LYS A 166 -5.80 11.12 10.80
C LYS A 166 -6.50 9.87 11.32
N LYS A 167 -6.45 8.77 10.57
CA LYS A 167 -6.98 7.46 10.98
C LYS A 167 -6.37 7.04 12.31
N ALA A 168 -5.04 7.09 12.44
CA ALA A 168 -4.34 6.74 13.68
C ALA A 168 -4.77 7.59 14.87
N LYS A 169 -4.92 8.91 14.69
CA LYS A 169 -5.42 9.82 15.74
C LYS A 169 -6.86 9.52 16.16
N LYS A 170 -7.74 9.14 15.22
CA LYS A 170 -9.12 8.74 15.53
C LYS A 170 -9.13 7.49 16.41
N VAL A 171 -8.37 6.46 16.02
CA VAL A 171 -8.27 5.20 16.76
C VAL A 171 -7.68 5.41 18.16
N ASP A 172 -6.64 6.25 18.30
CA ASP A 172 -6.09 6.61 19.62
C ASP A 172 -7.13 7.31 20.50
N GLY A 173 -7.93 8.22 19.92
CA GLY A 173 -9.04 8.87 20.61
C GLY A 173 -10.10 7.88 21.09
N GLU A 174 -10.56 6.99 20.21
CA GLU A 174 -11.55 5.95 20.53
C GLU A 174 -11.04 5.02 21.65
N LEU A 175 -9.76 4.62 21.60
CA LEU A 175 -9.13 3.80 22.64
C LEU A 175 -9.09 4.53 23.99
N ARG A 176 -8.70 5.82 24.01
CA ARG A 176 -8.68 6.61 25.24
C ARG A 176 -10.05 6.75 25.87
N GLU A 177 -11.10 6.94 25.07
CA GLU A 177 -12.47 7.03 25.58
C GLU A 177 -12.96 5.69 26.15
N LEU A 178 -12.60 4.56 25.53
CA LEU A 178 -12.87 3.23 26.09
C LEU A 178 -12.15 3.02 27.43
N LEU A 179 -10.89 3.43 27.54
CA LEU A 179 -10.09 3.29 28.76
C LEU A 179 -10.56 4.18 29.93
N LYS A 180 -11.16 5.33 29.62
CA LYS A 180 -11.72 6.23 30.66
C LYS A 180 -13.04 5.75 31.24
N GLY A 181 -13.61 4.67 30.69
CA GLY A 181 -14.89 4.13 31.12
C GLY A 181 -16.04 5.00 30.64
N ARG A 182 -16.76 4.51 29.63
CA ARG A 182 -18.20 4.73 29.57
C ARG A 182 -18.90 3.67 30.41
#